data_AF-A0A928BTF2-F1
#
_entry.id   AF-A0A928BTF2-F1
#
_cell.length_a   1.000
_cell.length_b   1.000
_cell.length_c   1.000
_cell.angle_alpha   90.00
_cell.angle_beta   90.00
_cell.angle_gamma   90.00
#
_symmetry.space_group_name_H-M   'P 1'
#
loop_
_entity.id
_entity.type
_entity.pdbx_description
1 polymer ?
#
loop_
_entity_poly.entity_id
_entity_poly.type
_entity_poly.pdbx_seq_one_letter_code
_entity_poly.pdbx_strand_id
1 'polypeptide(L)'
;MMKRVTYLFLGVLIAACTSIDCPVESNVATLYQVRNSDGTELTLTDSITVTTKTAKDSDTIIFNKGVSISSFSLPVSYKHPEDVLVFSFDNDNNNNLHVTDTVWIKKEDYPHFESVDCSAAFFHIITDVRYTRNYIDSIVIKNPSVTYDSKTVHFYFYPKSSN
;
A
#
# COMPACT_ATOMS: atom_id res chain seq x y z
N MET A 1 22.19 -74.99 -9.20
CA MET A 1 22.55 -74.51 -10.54
C MET A 1 21.55 -73.41 -10.94
N MET A 2 22.06 -72.21 -11.23
CA MET A 2 21.42 -71.05 -11.89
C MET A 2 20.27 -70.34 -11.14
N LYS A 3 20.55 -69.21 -10.45
CA LYS A 3 20.55 -67.81 -10.96
C LYS A 3 19.22 -67.35 -11.56
N ARG A 4 18.50 -66.44 -10.87
CA ARG A 4 17.91 -65.20 -11.44
C ARG A 4 17.22 -64.30 -10.40
N VAL A 5 17.78 -63.09 -10.26
CA VAL A 5 17.11 -61.78 -10.21
C VAL A 5 16.17 -61.51 -9.04
N THR A 6 16.57 -60.68 -8.08
CA THR A 6 15.73 -59.55 -7.60
C THR A 6 16.58 -58.44 -6.96
N TYR A 7 16.90 -57.43 -7.79
CA TYR A 7 16.96 -55.99 -7.49
C TYR A 7 17.51 -55.46 -6.16
N LEU A 8 18.75 -54.97 -6.24
CA LEU A 8 19.14 -53.58 -5.94
C LEU A 8 18.16 -52.77 -5.06
N PHE A 9 18.22 -52.93 -3.74
CA PHE A 9 17.62 -51.98 -2.79
C PHE A 9 18.56 -50.77 -2.64
N LEU A 10 18.76 -50.04 -3.75
CA LEU A 10 19.27 -48.68 -3.70
C LEU A 10 18.09 -47.83 -3.20
N GLY A 11 18.00 -47.70 -1.87
CA GLY A 11 17.01 -46.87 -1.20
C GLY A 11 17.18 -45.43 -1.68
N VAL A 12 16.39 -45.05 -2.67
CA VAL A 12 16.22 -43.67 -3.12
C VAL A 12 15.60 -42.92 -1.96
N LEU A 13 16.43 -42.17 -1.23
CA LEU A 13 15.96 -41.08 -0.37
C LEU A 13 15.44 -40.01 -1.32
N ILE A 14 14.14 -40.07 -1.62
CA ILE A 14 13.46 -38.99 -2.34
C ILE A 14 13.42 -37.82 -1.36
N ALA A 15 14.36 -36.90 -1.48
CA ALA A 15 14.27 -35.60 -0.85
C ALA A 15 13.03 -34.91 -1.43
N ALA A 16 11.95 -34.87 -0.65
CA ALA A 16 10.78 -34.10 -0.98
C ALA A 16 11.11 -32.61 -0.78
N CYS A 17 11.71 -31.98 -1.80
CA CYS A 17 11.72 -30.53 -1.91
C CYS A 17 10.32 -30.12 -2.37
N THR A 18 9.44 -29.77 -1.43
CA THR A 18 8.24 -28.99 -1.76
C THR A 18 8.70 -27.56 -2.02
N SER A 19 8.49 -27.03 -3.22
CA SER A 19 8.69 -25.60 -3.47
C SER A 19 7.57 -24.83 -2.76
N ILE A 20 7.96 -24.02 -1.78
CA ILE A 20 7.06 -23.05 -1.14
C ILE A 20 7.06 -21.82 -2.05
N ASP A 21 6.08 -21.72 -2.94
CA ASP A 21 5.94 -20.61 -3.88
C ASP A 21 5.07 -19.50 -3.27
N CYS A 22 5.58 -18.82 -2.24
CA CYS A 22 4.95 -17.58 -1.76
C CYS A 22 5.27 -16.43 -2.73
N PRO A 23 4.34 -15.48 -2.92
CA PRO A 23 4.59 -14.32 -3.76
C PRO A 23 5.77 -13.51 -3.20
N VAL A 24 6.69 -13.13 -4.09
CA VAL A 24 7.87 -12.32 -3.75
C VAL A 24 7.44 -10.95 -3.21
N GLU A 25 6.33 -10.42 -3.73
CA GLU A 25 5.72 -9.19 -3.26
C GLU A 25 4.40 -9.52 -2.57
N SER A 26 4.35 -9.29 -1.25
CA SER A 26 3.18 -9.56 -0.41
C SER A 26 2.59 -8.29 0.21
N ASN A 27 3.11 -7.11 -0.16
CA ASN A 27 2.67 -5.84 0.40
C ASN A 27 1.42 -5.37 -0.33
N VAL A 28 0.29 -5.35 0.36
CA VAL A 28 -0.95 -4.77 -0.15
C VAL A 28 -1.02 -3.31 0.29
N ALA A 29 -0.80 -2.40 -0.65
CA ALA A 29 -0.70 -0.97 -0.37
C ALA A 29 -1.23 -0.15 -1.54
N THR A 30 -1.71 1.05 -1.23
CA THR A 30 -2.19 2.01 -2.22
C THR A 30 -1.08 2.93 -2.67
N LEU A 31 -0.94 3.09 -3.98
CA LEU A 31 0.02 4.01 -4.59
C LEU A 31 -0.70 5.32 -4.97
N TYR A 32 -0.19 6.42 -4.45
CA TYR A 32 -0.61 7.79 -4.76
C TYR A 32 0.38 8.38 -5.75
N GLN A 33 -0.12 8.90 -6.88
CA GLN A 33 0.66 9.69 -7.81
C GLN A 33 0.24 11.16 -7.69
N VAL A 34 1.21 12.03 -7.43
CA VAL A 34 1.02 13.46 -7.29
C VAL A 34 0.91 14.08 -8.68
N ARG A 35 -0.11 14.91 -8.88
CA ARG A 35 -0.41 15.52 -10.19
C ARG A 35 -0.72 17.00 -10.08
N ASN A 36 -0.41 17.72 -11.15
CA ASN A 36 -0.82 19.09 -11.38
C ASN A 36 -2.30 19.17 -11.79
N SER A 37 -2.88 20.37 -11.74
CA SER A 37 -4.26 20.63 -12.17
C SER A 37 -4.50 20.32 -13.66
N ASP A 38 -3.45 20.30 -14.49
CA ASP A 38 -3.50 19.89 -15.90
C ASP A 38 -3.40 18.36 -16.10
N GLY A 39 -3.23 17.59 -15.02
CA GLY A 39 -3.12 16.13 -15.03
C GLY A 39 -1.70 15.60 -15.28
N THR A 40 -0.70 16.46 -15.45
CA THR A 40 0.72 16.06 -15.54
C THR A 40 1.27 15.66 -14.18
N GLU A 41 2.36 14.89 -14.17
CA GLU A 41 3.01 14.47 -12.93
C GLU A 41 3.68 15.67 -12.24
N LEU A 42 3.50 15.78 -10.93
CA LEU A 42 4.04 16.86 -10.11
C LEU A 42 4.95 16.28 -9.03
N THR A 43 6.08 16.94 -8.78
CA THR A 43 6.92 16.66 -7.63
C THR A 43 6.51 17.55 -6.46
N LEU A 44 6.06 16.93 -5.37
CA LEU A 44 5.75 17.62 -4.12
C LEU A 44 7.05 18.10 -3.46
N THR A 45 7.26 19.41 -3.39
CA THR A 45 8.46 20.00 -2.76
C THR A 45 8.37 20.06 -1.25
N ASP A 46 7.15 20.16 -0.71
CA ASP A 46 6.89 20.17 0.73
C ASP A 46 7.15 18.79 1.34
N SER A 47 7.46 18.76 2.64
CA SER A 47 7.59 17.48 3.35
C SER A 47 6.21 16.95 3.72
N ILE A 48 5.94 15.68 3.43
CA ILE A 48 4.69 15.00 3.79
C ILE A 48 4.95 13.89 4.80
N THR A 49 4.18 13.88 5.88
CA THR A 49 4.09 12.80 6.86
C THR A 49 2.65 12.34 6.94
N VAL A 50 2.41 11.02 6.89
CA VAL A 50 1.08 10.44 7.02
C VAL A 50 1.00 9.60 8.29
N THR A 51 -0.01 9.88 9.10
CA THR A 51 -0.34 9.10 10.29
C THR A 51 -1.71 8.45 10.17
N THR A 52 -1.93 7.40 10.95
CA THR A 52 -3.26 6.80 11.13
C THR A 52 -3.65 6.77 12.60
N LYS A 53 -4.95 6.91 12.86
CA LYS A 53 -5.52 6.74 14.19
C LYS A 53 -5.75 5.26 14.46
N THR A 54 -4.94 4.70 15.35
CA THR A 54 -5.18 3.33 15.85
C THR A 54 -6.27 3.35 16.91
N ALA A 55 -6.95 2.22 17.13
CA ALA A 55 -8.03 2.06 18.12
C ALA A 55 -7.61 2.37 19.59
N LYS A 56 -6.34 2.67 19.84
CA LYS A 56 -5.79 3.07 21.15
C LYS A 56 -5.51 4.59 21.24
N ASP A 57 -6.03 5.40 20.33
CA ASP A 57 -5.81 6.86 20.25
C ASP A 57 -4.33 7.29 20.14
N SER A 58 -3.42 6.36 19.81
CA SER A 58 -2.04 6.71 19.46
C SER A 58 -1.91 6.85 17.95
N ASP A 59 -1.47 8.03 17.50
CA ASP A 59 -1.12 8.30 16.11
C ASP A 59 0.12 7.47 15.73
N THR A 60 -0.03 6.60 14.75
CA THR A 60 1.08 5.83 14.18
C THR A 60 1.51 6.46 12.87
N ILE A 61 2.80 6.80 12.75
CA ILE A 61 3.38 7.26 11.48
C ILE A 61 3.48 6.07 10.54
N ILE A 62 2.78 6.13 9.41
CA ILE A 62 2.80 5.10 8.36
C ILE A 62 3.61 5.55 7.14
N PHE A 63 3.86 6.84 7.00
CA PHE A 63 4.76 7.40 6.01
C PHE A 63 5.48 8.61 6.64
N ASN A 64 6.82 8.57 6.67
CA ASN A 64 7.61 9.53 7.41
C ASN A 64 8.38 10.46 6.47
N LYS A 65 8.05 11.75 6.48
CA LYS A 65 8.81 12.84 5.85
C LYS A 65 9.30 12.54 4.43
N GLY A 66 8.38 12.30 3.50
CA GLY A 66 8.71 12.30 2.07
C GLY A 66 8.92 13.74 1.59
N VAL A 67 10.02 14.00 0.87
CA VAL A 67 10.37 15.32 0.33
C VAL A 67 10.77 15.14 -1.13
N SER A 68 10.36 16.07 -2.00
CA SER A 68 10.67 16.01 -3.44
C SER A 68 10.19 14.70 -4.08
N ILE A 69 8.98 14.27 -3.73
CA ILE A 69 8.38 13.01 -4.20
C ILE A 69 7.28 13.26 -5.22
N SER A 70 7.20 12.42 -6.26
CA SER A 70 6.07 12.40 -7.22
C SER A 70 5.06 11.30 -6.92
N SER A 71 5.40 10.36 -6.04
CA SER A 71 4.51 9.29 -5.61
C SER A 71 4.90 8.75 -4.24
N PHE A 72 3.95 8.13 -3.56
CA PHE A 72 4.16 7.45 -2.28
C PHE A 72 3.15 6.32 -2.09
N SER A 73 3.53 5.31 -1.33
CA SER A 73 2.71 4.14 -1.04
C SER A 73 2.26 4.14 0.42
N LEU A 74 0.99 3.85 0.66
CA LEU A 74 0.40 3.74 2.00
C LEU A 74 -0.25 2.38 2.20
N PRO A 75 0.03 1.68 3.33
CA PRO A 75 -0.61 0.41 3.64
C PRO A 75 -2.11 0.61 3.86
N VAL A 76 -2.90 -0.43 3.54
CA VAL A 76 -4.34 -0.45 3.77
C VAL A 76 -4.65 -1.42 4.91
N SER A 77 -5.47 -1.00 5.86
CA SER A 77 -5.90 -1.85 6.97
C SER A 77 -7.09 -2.72 6.54
N TYR A 78 -7.24 -3.91 7.12
CA TYR A 78 -8.46 -4.74 6.96
C TYR A 78 -9.30 -4.78 8.25
N LYS A 79 -8.95 -3.96 9.25
CA LYS A 79 -9.60 -3.99 10.57
C LYS A 79 -10.97 -3.31 10.59
N HIS A 80 -11.17 -2.33 9.71
CA HIS A 80 -12.35 -1.49 9.66
C HIS A 80 -12.72 -1.20 8.20
N PRO A 81 -14.00 -0.99 7.87
CA PRO A 81 -14.44 -0.70 6.51
C PRO A 81 -13.97 0.67 5.98
N GLU A 82 -13.48 1.55 6.87
CA GLU A 82 -12.95 2.86 6.51
C GLU A 82 -11.61 3.09 7.22
N ASP A 83 -10.59 3.48 6.46
CA ASP A 83 -9.29 3.90 7.00
C ASP A 83 -9.27 5.42 7.17
N VAL A 84 -8.78 5.88 8.32
CA VAL A 84 -8.65 7.32 8.63
C VAL A 84 -7.18 7.68 8.71
N LEU A 85 -6.77 8.58 7.82
CA LEU A 85 -5.39 9.00 7.63
C LEU A 85 -5.30 10.51 7.83
N VAL A 86 -4.24 10.97 8.49
CA VAL A 86 -3.93 12.39 8.62
C VAL A 86 -2.66 12.67 7.85
N PHE A 87 -2.78 13.55 6.86
CA PHE A 87 -1.71 14.01 5.99
C PHE A 87 -1.22 15.35 6.53
N SER A 88 0.01 15.36 7.03
CA SER A 88 0.70 16.55 7.53
C SER A 88 1.71 17.03 6.50
N PHE A 89 1.62 18.29 6.11
CA PHE A 89 2.50 18.95 5.17
C PHE A 89 3.27 20.05 5.90
N ASP A 90 4.59 20.00 5.82
CA ASP A 90 5.49 21.04 6.34
C ASP A 90 6.22 21.71 5.17
N ASN A 91 6.13 23.04 5.10
CA ASN A 91 6.89 23.85 4.15
C ASN A 91 8.01 24.60 4.88
N ASP A 92 9.23 24.09 4.79
CA ASP A 92 10.42 24.69 5.41
C ASP A 92 10.85 26.01 4.72
N ASN A 93 10.39 26.28 3.50
CA ASN A 93 10.75 27.48 2.74
C ASN A 93 9.82 28.68 3.00
N ASN A 94 8.64 28.47 3.57
CA ASN A 94 7.61 29.49 3.74
C ASN A 94 7.06 29.53 5.18
N ASN A 95 7.84 30.13 6.09
CA ASN A 95 7.47 30.46 7.48
C ASN A 95 7.11 29.26 8.39
N ASN A 96 7.65 28.05 8.14
CA ASN A 96 7.31 26.83 8.90
C ASN A 96 5.80 26.59 8.92
N LEU A 97 5.14 26.74 7.77
CA LEU A 97 3.73 26.48 7.66
C LEU A 97 3.48 24.95 7.79
N HIS A 98 2.74 24.58 8.83
CA HIS A 98 2.23 23.22 9.03
C HIS A 98 0.75 23.17 8.66
N VAL A 99 0.40 22.37 7.66
CA VAL A 99 -0.99 22.18 7.21
C VAL A 99 -1.35 20.71 7.33
N THR A 100 -2.55 20.43 7.83
CA THR A 100 -3.05 19.05 7.93
C THR A 100 -4.34 18.86 7.16
N ASP A 101 -4.47 17.69 6.54
CA ASP A 101 -5.73 17.20 6.01
C ASP A 101 -6.04 15.81 6.53
N THR A 102 -7.31 15.55 6.83
CA THR A 102 -7.77 14.19 7.15
C THR A 102 -8.40 13.58 5.90
N VAL A 103 -8.00 12.36 5.58
CA VAL A 103 -8.50 11.56 4.46
C VAL A 103 -9.14 10.31 5.03
N TRP A 104 -10.34 9.99 4.58
CA TRP A 104 -11.03 8.74 4.90
C TRP A 104 -11.28 7.94 3.63
N ILE A 105 -10.91 6.66 3.67
CA ILE A 105 -10.95 5.76 2.51
C ILE A 105 -11.86 4.60 2.86
N LYS A 106 -13.02 4.49 2.20
CA LYS A 106 -13.91 3.34 2.36
C LYS A 106 -13.52 2.23 1.41
N LYS A 107 -13.66 1.00 1.90
CA LYS A 107 -13.26 -0.20 1.17
C LYS A 107 -14.06 -1.41 1.59
N GLU A 108 -14.03 -2.40 0.71
CA GLU A 108 -14.45 -3.77 0.99
C GLU A 108 -13.20 -4.65 0.99
N ASP A 109 -13.06 -5.48 2.03
CA ASP A 109 -11.89 -6.32 2.25
C ASP A 109 -12.18 -7.78 1.87
N TYR A 110 -11.26 -8.40 1.14
CA TYR A 110 -11.38 -9.75 0.62
C TYR A 110 -10.16 -10.58 1.02
N PRO A 111 -10.31 -11.72 1.72
CA PRO A 111 -9.18 -12.58 2.05
C PRO A 111 -8.58 -13.17 0.76
N HIS A 112 -7.26 -13.12 0.65
CA HIS A 112 -6.49 -13.74 -0.42
C HIS A 112 -5.52 -14.76 0.15
N PHE A 113 -5.54 -15.96 -0.42
CA PHE A 113 -4.78 -17.10 0.07
C PHE A 113 -4.07 -17.80 -1.08
N GLU A 114 -2.75 -17.83 -1.01
CA GLU A 114 -1.89 -18.48 -2.00
C GLU A 114 -1.61 -19.94 -1.63
N SER A 115 -1.19 -20.16 -0.38
CA SER A 115 -0.79 -21.47 0.14
C SER A 115 -0.89 -21.52 1.66
N VAL A 116 -1.03 -22.73 2.21
CA VAL A 116 -1.02 -23.01 3.66
C VAL A 116 0.28 -22.60 4.33
N ASP A 117 1.37 -22.55 3.56
CA ASP A 117 2.69 -22.19 4.05
C ASP A 117 2.96 -20.67 3.99
N CYS A 118 2.03 -19.89 3.43
CA CYS A 118 2.15 -18.45 3.28
C CYS A 118 1.19 -17.70 4.22
N SER A 119 1.61 -16.51 4.67
CA SER A 119 0.73 -15.60 5.42
C SER A 119 -0.48 -15.22 4.57
N ALA A 120 -1.68 -15.23 5.18
CA ALA A 120 -2.87 -14.70 4.55
C ALA A 120 -2.72 -13.20 4.27
N ALA A 121 -3.21 -12.76 3.10
CA ALA A 121 -3.33 -11.34 2.77
C ALA A 121 -4.80 -10.96 2.67
N PHE A 122 -5.05 -9.65 2.66
CA PHE A 122 -6.36 -9.09 2.34
C PHE A 122 -6.19 -8.17 1.15
N PHE A 123 -6.96 -8.40 0.10
CA PHE A 123 -7.11 -7.47 -1.00
C PHE A 123 -8.28 -6.54 -0.71
N HIS A 124 -8.26 -5.37 -1.33
CA HIS A 124 -9.23 -4.33 -1.04
C HIS A 124 -9.84 -3.80 -2.33
N ILE A 125 -11.14 -3.51 -2.30
CA ILE A 125 -11.81 -2.71 -3.32
C ILE A 125 -12.18 -1.38 -2.68
N ILE A 126 -11.52 -0.30 -3.11
CA ILE A 126 -11.81 1.07 -2.67
C ILE A 126 -13.14 1.51 -3.28
N THR A 127 -14.07 1.93 -2.44
CA THR A 127 -15.43 2.31 -2.87
C THR A 127 -15.65 3.82 -2.82
N ASP A 128 -14.97 4.54 -1.92
CA ASP A 128 -15.15 5.98 -1.73
C ASP A 128 -13.92 6.60 -1.07
N VAL A 129 -13.70 7.89 -1.31
CA VAL A 129 -12.66 8.69 -0.66
C VAL A 129 -13.19 10.07 -0.34
N ARG A 130 -13.10 10.45 0.94
CA ARG A 130 -13.47 11.78 1.43
C ARG A 130 -12.27 12.42 2.12
N TYR A 131 -12.18 13.74 2.07
CA TYR A 131 -11.03 14.46 2.62
C TYR A 131 -11.39 15.89 3.00
N THR A 132 -10.65 16.44 3.96
CA THR A 132 -10.61 17.90 4.14
C THR A 132 -9.76 18.53 3.04
N ARG A 133 -9.94 19.84 2.83
CA ARG A 133 -9.32 20.57 1.73
C ARG A 133 -8.56 21.77 2.25
N ASN A 134 -7.58 21.56 3.11
CA ASN A 134 -6.69 22.61 3.60
C ASN A 134 -5.51 22.78 2.64
N TYR A 135 -4.70 21.73 2.46
CA TYR A 135 -3.63 21.59 1.47
C TYR A 135 -4.10 20.86 0.20
N ILE A 136 -4.94 19.83 0.38
CA ILE A 136 -5.46 19.00 -0.70
C ILE A 136 -6.50 19.78 -1.51
N ASP A 137 -6.36 19.77 -2.84
CA ASP A 137 -7.46 20.16 -3.73
C ASP A 137 -8.37 18.97 -3.97
N SER A 138 -7.83 17.86 -4.49
CA SER A 138 -8.61 16.66 -4.76
C SER A 138 -7.81 15.36 -4.67
N ILE A 139 -8.53 14.29 -4.35
CA ILE A 139 -8.07 12.90 -4.47
C ILE A 139 -9.07 12.17 -5.37
N VAL A 140 -8.56 11.48 -6.39
CA VAL A 140 -9.36 10.74 -7.37
C VAL A 140 -8.96 9.27 -7.38
N ILE A 141 -9.94 8.38 -7.25
CA ILE A 141 -9.73 6.93 -7.39
C ILE A 141 -9.48 6.61 -8.86
N LYS A 142 -8.27 6.13 -9.19
CA LYS A 142 -7.87 5.73 -10.54
C LYS A 142 -8.05 4.23 -10.77
N ASN A 143 -7.68 3.42 -9.78
CA ASN A 143 -7.91 1.98 -9.75
C ASN A 143 -8.36 1.60 -8.34
N PRO A 144 -9.59 1.07 -8.17
CA PRO A 144 -10.09 0.69 -6.86
C PRO A 144 -9.49 -0.62 -6.32
N SER A 145 -8.92 -1.47 -7.18
CA SER A 145 -8.46 -2.81 -6.80
C SER A 145 -7.04 -2.78 -6.25
N VAL A 146 -6.91 -2.97 -4.93
CA VAL A 146 -5.64 -3.02 -4.21
C VAL A 146 -5.24 -4.48 -3.97
N THR A 147 -4.14 -4.89 -4.61
CA THR A 147 -3.58 -6.26 -4.55
C THR A 147 -2.08 -6.20 -4.26
N TYR A 148 -1.33 -7.25 -4.62
CA TYR A 148 0.13 -7.27 -4.55
C TYR A 148 0.83 -6.41 -5.60
N ASP A 149 0.12 -5.86 -6.60
CA ASP A 149 0.75 -5.04 -7.64
C ASP A 149 1.15 -3.65 -7.12
N SER A 150 2.41 -3.51 -6.71
CA SER A 150 3.00 -2.27 -6.23
C SER A 150 3.10 -1.15 -7.29
N LYS A 151 2.92 -1.48 -8.57
CA LYS A 151 3.05 -0.50 -9.68
C LYS A 151 1.73 0.11 -10.08
N THR A 152 0.61 -0.49 -9.68
CA THR A 152 -0.71 0.06 -9.99
C THR A 152 -0.92 1.36 -9.21
N VAL A 153 -1.18 2.45 -9.94
CA VAL A 153 -1.58 3.73 -9.33
C VAL A 153 -3.05 3.65 -8.94
N HIS A 154 -3.32 3.80 -7.64
CA HIS A 154 -4.65 3.69 -7.07
C HIS A 154 -5.32 5.06 -6.95
N PHE A 155 -4.55 6.07 -6.56
CA PHE A 155 -5.02 7.43 -6.38
C PHE A 155 -4.21 8.43 -7.20
N TYR A 156 -4.92 9.38 -7.81
CA TYR A 156 -4.33 10.65 -8.18
C TYR A 156 -4.55 11.66 -7.06
N PHE A 157 -3.46 12.28 -6.63
CA PHE A 157 -3.42 13.27 -5.56
C PHE A 157 -3.10 14.64 -6.14
N TYR A 158 -3.99 15.60 -5.96
CA TYR A 158 -3.85 16.97 -6.46
C TYR A 158 -3.73 17.92 -5.27
N PRO A 159 -2.53 18.49 -5.02
CA PRO A 159 -2.39 19.57 -4.06
C PRO A 159 -2.99 20.86 -4.63
N LYS A 160 -3.37 21.79 -3.75
CA LYS A 160 -3.76 23.13 -4.19
C LYS A 160 -2.57 23.84 -4.82
N SER A 161 -2.84 24.58 -5.90
CA SER A 161 -1.85 25.49 -6.46
C SER A 161 -1.55 26.59 -5.42
N SER A 162 -0.27 26.80 -5.12
CA SER A 162 0.15 28.01 -4.40
C SER A 162 -0.06 29.20 -5.34
N ASN A 163 -1.03 30.05 -5.03
CA ASN A 163 -1.07 31.40 -5.61
C ASN A 163 0.09 32.24 -5.09
#